data_AF-M1B6L6-F1
#
_entry.id   AF-M1B6L6-F1
#
_cell.length_a   1.000
_cell.length_b   1.000
_cell.length_c   1.000
_cell.angle_alpha   90.00
_cell.angle_beta   90.00
_cell.angle_gamma   90.00
#
_symmetry.space_group_name_H-M   'P 1'
#
loop_
_entity.id
_entity.type
_entity.pdbx_description
1 polymer ?
#
loop_
_entity_poly.entity_id
_entity_poly.type
_entity_poly.pdbx_seq_one_letter_code
_entity_poly.pdbx_strand_id
1 'polypeptide(L)'
;MGSLSLEMDFEPSPRSLAMTPRSLARRRLFPNVDNKKPKVAQPGAGPRKNLQLEVMEPGLKNDGPSLDTILVNYLDTLTQRVNYHLGYPVNICYDHYASLAPLLQFHLNNCGDPFLQNTVDFHSKDFEVAVLNWFAQLWEIEKDQYWGYVTNGGTEGNLHGILIG
;
A
#
# COMPACT_ATOMS: atom_id res chain seq x y z
N MET A 1 18.69 -19.89 22.32
CA MET A 1 17.56 -19.25 21.61
C MET A 1 17.69 -17.76 21.84
N GLY A 2 18.24 -17.02 20.87
CA GLY A 2 18.41 -15.58 20.97
C GLY A 2 17.20 -14.90 20.33
N SER A 3 16.44 -14.16 21.15
CA SER A 3 15.43 -13.22 20.69
C SER A 3 16.16 -11.97 20.16
N LEU A 4 15.89 -11.62 18.90
CA LEU A 4 16.25 -10.31 18.36
C LEU A 4 14.99 -9.44 18.48
N SER A 5 14.90 -8.70 19.57
CA SER A 5 13.93 -7.61 19.72
C SER A 5 14.36 -6.44 18.85
N LEU A 6 13.53 -6.08 17.87
CA LEU A 6 13.66 -4.83 17.14
C LEU A 6 12.86 -3.76 17.89
N GLU A 7 13.40 -3.26 19.00
CA GLU A 7 12.87 -2.06 19.65
C GLU A 7 13.31 -0.84 18.82
N MET A 8 12.40 -0.33 17.98
CA MET A 8 12.47 1.04 17.50
C MET A 8 11.54 1.87 18.39
N ASP A 9 12.12 2.57 19.34
CA ASP A 9 11.40 3.50 20.22
C ASP A 9 10.74 4.61 19.39
N PHE A 10 9.41 4.56 19.29
CA PHE A 10 8.61 5.63 18.73
C PHE A 10 7.80 6.27 19.85
N GLU A 11 8.36 7.31 20.45
CA GLU A 11 7.68 8.13 21.47
C GLU A 11 6.59 9.00 20.81
N PRO A 12 5.30 8.84 21.18
CA PRO A 12 4.24 9.72 20.70
C PRO A 12 4.21 11.01 21.52
N SER A 13 4.47 12.16 20.87
CA SER A 13 4.27 13.48 21.48
C SER A 13 2.79 13.72 21.83
N PRO A 14 2.44 14.10 23.08
CA PRO A 14 1.06 14.36 23.46
C PRO A 14 0.70 15.83 23.22
N ARG A 15 -0.33 16.10 22.41
CA ARG A 15 -1.30 17.21 22.59
C ARG A 15 -2.31 17.23 21.45
N SER A 16 -3.56 16.90 21.79
CA SER A 16 -4.74 17.29 21.03
C SER A 16 -4.98 18.79 21.15
N LEU A 17 -5.23 19.49 20.05
CA LEU A 17 -6.06 20.70 19.99
C LEU A 17 -6.45 20.97 18.54
N ALA A 18 -7.76 21.09 18.30
CA ALA A 18 -8.35 21.42 17.01
C ALA A 18 -7.80 22.75 16.47
N MET A 19 -7.43 22.79 15.18
CA MET A 19 -7.26 24.03 14.41
C MET A 19 -7.81 23.88 12.98
N THR A 20 -8.54 24.92 12.57
CA THR A 20 -9.24 25.15 11.30
C THR A 20 -8.31 25.31 10.08
N PRO A 21 -8.83 25.20 8.83
CA PRO A 21 -8.00 25.01 7.65
C PRO A 21 -7.47 26.34 7.11
N ARG A 22 -6.25 26.71 7.49
CA ARG A 22 -5.45 27.72 6.79
C ARG A 22 -3.97 27.32 6.71
N SER A 23 -3.66 26.66 5.60
CA SER A 23 -2.40 26.73 4.82
C SER A 23 -2.04 25.34 4.28
N LEU A 24 -2.62 25.00 3.12
CA LEU A 24 -2.01 24.00 2.22
C LEU A 24 -0.75 24.62 1.60
N ALA A 25 0.26 24.87 2.44
CA ALA A 25 1.62 25.02 1.97
C ALA A 25 2.06 23.61 1.56
N ARG A 26 2.00 23.36 0.26
CA ARG A 26 2.55 22.19 -0.44
C ARG A 26 3.95 21.91 0.13
N ARG A 27 4.06 20.97 1.09
CA ARG A 27 5.37 20.50 1.57
C ARG A 27 6.03 19.85 0.35
N ARG A 28 7.02 20.55 -0.20
CA ARG A 28 7.84 20.01 -1.31
C ARG A 28 8.49 18.74 -0.78
N LEU A 29 8.26 17.63 -1.46
CA LEU A 29 8.87 16.32 -1.20
C LEU A 29 10.39 16.29 -1.41
N PHE A 30 11.02 17.42 -1.77
CA PHE A 30 12.44 17.49 -2.06
C PHE A 30 13.06 18.74 -1.44
N PRO A 31 14.13 18.61 -0.62
CA PRO A 31 14.91 19.76 -0.19
C PRO A 31 15.61 20.42 -1.39
N ASN A 32 15.94 21.72 -1.28
CA ASN A 32 16.77 22.42 -2.26
C ASN A 32 18.18 21.79 -2.21
N VAL A 33 18.48 20.92 -3.16
CA VAL A 33 19.82 20.35 -3.35
C VAL A 33 20.56 21.27 -4.32
N ASP A 34 21.77 21.69 -3.92
CA ASP A 34 22.70 22.42 -4.77
C ASP A 34 22.79 21.79 -6.17
N ASN A 35 22.77 22.65 -7.19
CA ASN A 35 22.72 22.31 -8.61
C ASN A 35 24.02 21.67 -9.17
N LYS A 36 24.62 20.72 -8.45
CA LYS A 36 25.55 19.77 -9.05
C LYS A 36 24.77 18.52 -9.38
N LYS A 37 24.22 18.46 -10.60
CA LYS A 37 23.63 17.23 -11.15
C LYS A 37 24.65 16.10 -10.99
N PRO A 38 24.43 15.09 -10.13
CA PRO A 38 25.16 13.84 -10.31
C PRO A 38 24.77 13.33 -11.70
N LYS A 39 25.73 12.80 -12.46
CA LYS A 39 25.43 12.08 -13.70
C LYS A 39 24.57 10.86 -13.31
N VAL A 40 23.26 11.04 -13.28
CA VAL A 40 22.32 9.93 -13.26
C VAL A 40 22.57 9.19 -14.57
N ALA A 41 23.17 8.01 -14.49
CA ALA A 41 23.28 7.12 -15.63
C ALA A 41 21.86 6.99 -16.21
N GLN A 42 21.71 7.25 -17.51
CA GLN A 42 20.41 7.07 -18.16
C GLN A 42 19.95 5.63 -17.88
N PRO A 43 18.82 5.42 -17.18
CA PRO A 43 18.29 4.08 -17.06
C PRO A 43 17.95 3.63 -18.47
N GLY A 44 18.52 2.49 -18.89
CA GLY A 44 18.38 2.00 -20.25
C GLY A 44 16.91 1.99 -20.66
N ALA A 45 16.59 2.63 -21.79
CA ALA A 45 15.25 2.84 -22.35
C ALA A 45 14.52 1.53 -22.74
N GLY A 46 15.02 0.37 -22.30
CA GLY A 46 14.48 -0.94 -22.61
C GLY A 46 13.53 -1.49 -21.54
N PRO A 47 12.79 -2.55 -21.88
CA PRO A 47 11.98 -3.31 -20.93
C PRO A 47 12.82 -3.71 -19.70
N ARG A 48 12.19 -3.73 -18.53
CA ARG A 48 12.81 -4.26 -17.32
C ARG A 48 13.17 -5.73 -17.57
N LYS A 49 14.41 -6.13 -17.29
CA LYS A 49 14.79 -7.54 -17.25
C LYS A 49 14.23 -8.18 -15.98
N ASN A 50 13.78 -9.42 -16.09
CA ASN A 50 13.31 -10.19 -14.95
C ASN A 50 14.45 -10.38 -13.94
N LEU A 51 14.13 -10.24 -12.65
CA LEU A 51 15.07 -10.57 -11.59
C LEU A 51 15.11 -12.09 -11.46
N GLN A 52 16.30 -12.68 -11.58
CA GLN A 52 16.48 -14.10 -11.32
C GLN A 52 16.54 -14.29 -9.81
N LEU A 53 15.46 -14.83 -9.23
CA LEU A 53 15.35 -15.13 -7.81
C LEU A 53 15.28 -16.65 -7.63
N GLU A 54 16.05 -17.18 -6.71
CA GLU A 54 16.01 -18.59 -6.33
C GLU A 54 15.40 -18.71 -4.93
N VAL A 55 14.42 -19.61 -4.78
CA VAL A 55 13.85 -19.97 -3.48
C VAL A 55 14.55 -21.26 -3.03
N MET A 56 15.28 -21.19 -1.93
CA MET A 56 16.01 -22.33 -1.38
C MET A 56 15.37 -22.82 -0.08
N GLU A 57 15.50 -24.12 0.17
CA GLU A 57 15.05 -24.72 1.43
C GLU A 57 15.83 -24.14 2.62
N PRO A 58 15.16 -23.87 3.75
CA PRO A 58 15.82 -23.36 4.95
C PRO A 58 16.93 -24.30 5.43
N GLY A 59 18.13 -23.75 5.67
CA GLY A 59 19.26 -24.50 6.24
C GLY A 59 20.32 -24.99 5.25
N LEU A 60 20.11 -24.82 3.94
CA LEU A 60 21.18 -24.94 2.95
C LEU A 60 22.05 -23.67 2.95
N LYS A 61 23.35 -23.84 2.67
CA LYS A 61 24.25 -22.70 2.48
C LYS A 61 23.77 -21.89 1.28
N ASN A 62 23.56 -20.61 1.49
CA ASN A 62 23.20 -19.67 0.44
C ASN A 62 24.47 -18.95 -0.03
N ASP A 63 24.93 -19.30 -1.23
CA ASP A 63 26.05 -18.62 -1.90
C ASP A 63 25.57 -17.36 -2.67
N GLY A 64 24.25 -17.11 -2.69
CA GLY A 64 23.61 -15.97 -3.33
C GLY A 64 23.53 -14.72 -2.45
N PRO A 65 22.99 -13.62 -3.00
CA PRO A 65 22.81 -12.38 -2.26
C PRO A 65 21.87 -12.56 -1.06
N SER A 66 22.15 -11.84 0.02
CA SER A 66 21.28 -11.82 1.20
C SER A 66 19.89 -11.27 0.86
N LEU A 67 18.87 -11.65 1.65
CA LEU A 67 17.51 -11.14 1.50
C LEU A 67 17.47 -9.60 1.50
N ASP A 68 18.19 -8.96 2.42
CA ASP A 68 18.26 -7.51 2.50
C ASP A 68 18.84 -6.89 1.22
N THR A 69 19.89 -7.51 0.66
CA THR A 69 20.47 -7.07 -0.62
C THR A 69 19.46 -7.20 -1.76
N ILE A 70 18.70 -8.31 -1.81
CA ILE A 70 17.66 -8.52 -2.82
C ILE A 70 16.58 -7.43 -2.72
N LEU A 71 16.10 -7.17 -1.50
CA LEU A 71 15.04 -6.19 -1.25
C LEU A 71 15.48 -4.76 -1.55
N VAL A 72 16.69 -4.37 -1.16
CA VAL A 72 17.25 -3.03 -1.46
C VAL A 72 17.40 -2.83 -2.98
N ASN A 73 17.94 -3.81 -3.70
CA ASN A 73 18.08 -3.74 -5.16
C ASN A 73 16.72 -3.68 -5.85
N TYR A 74 15.74 -4.44 -5.34
CA TYR A 74 14.39 -4.43 -5.87
C TYR A 74 13.72 -3.07 -5.65
N LEU A 75 13.88 -2.49 -4.46
CA LEU A 75 13.38 -1.15 -4.13
C LEU A 75 13.97 -0.07 -5.04
N ASP A 76 15.30 -0.03 -5.21
CA ASP A 76 15.95 0.92 -6.13
C ASP A 76 15.38 0.80 -7.55
N THR A 77 15.19 -0.43 -8.01
CA THR A 77 14.58 -0.67 -9.33
C THR A 77 13.17 -0.09 -9.42
N LEU A 78 12.33 -0.28 -8.41
CA LEU A 78 10.97 0.28 -8.39
C LEU A 78 11.00 1.82 -8.34
N THR A 79 11.82 2.40 -7.48
CA THR A 79 11.98 3.86 -7.35
C THR A 79 12.40 4.50 -8.66
N GLN A 80 13.31 3.89 -9.42
CA GLN A 80 13.68 4.38 -10.75
C GLN A 80 12.51 4.31 -11.74
N ARG A 81 11.72 3.23 -11.72
CA ARG A 81 10.62 2.98 -12.66
C ARG A 81 9.45 3.95 -12.48
N VAL A 82 9.19 4.42 -11.26
CA VAL A 82 8.17 5.44 -10.99
C VAL A 82 8.34 6.67 -11.89
N ASN A 83 9.58 7.10 -12.17
CA ASN A 83 9.88 8.29 -12.98
C ASN A 83 9.47 8.17 -14.47
N TYR A 84 9.18 6.96 -14.95
CA TYR A 84 8.86 6.69 -16.35
C TYR A 84 7.48 6.04 -16.52
N HIS A 85 6.68 5.99 -15.45
CA HIS A 85 5.38 5.34 -15.46
C HIS A 85 4.29 6.30 -15.97
N LEU A 86 4.02 6.25 -17.27
CA LEU A 86 3.00 7.10 -17.94
C LEU A 86 1.98 6.30 -18.78
N GLY A 87 2.24 5.02 -19.02
CA GLY A 87 1.49 4.22 -20.00
C GLY A 87 0.34 3.38 -19.42
N TYR A 88 0.11 3.41 -18.10
CA TYR A 88 -0.93 2.61 -17.46
C TYR A 88 -1.62 3.43 -16.35
N PRO A 89 -2.96 3.39 -16.23
CA PRO A 89 -3.70 4.23 -15.29
C PRO A 89 -3.71 3.60 -13.89
N VAL A 90 -2.57 3.65 -13.20
CA VAL A 90 -2.45 3.21 -11.80
C VAL A 90 -1.81 4.31 -10.96
N ASN A 91 -2.39 4.57 -9.79
CA ASN A 91 -1.74 5.44 -8.82
C ASN A 91 -0.59 4.67 -8.16
N ILE A 92 0.60 5.25 -8.16
CA ILE A 92 1.82 4.67 -7.58
C ILE A 92 2.36 5.51 -6.42
N CYS A 93 1.64 6.56 -6.02
CA CYS A 93 2.00 7.45 -4.93
C CYS A 93 1.03 7.26 -3.76
N TYR A 94 1.54 6.73 -2.64
CA TYR A 94 0.77 6.44 -1.43
C TYR A 94 1.46 7.08 -0.22
N ASP A 95 0.86 8.12 0.37
CA ASP A 95 1.52 8.91 1.43
C ASP A 95 1.35 8.31 2.84
N HIS A 96 0.42 7.36 3.02
CA HIS A 96 0.02 6.83 4.33
C HIS A 96 0.56 5.42 4.64
N TYR A 97 1.46 4.89 3.80
CA TYR A 97 1.98 3.53 3.96
C TYR A 97 2.62 3.29 5.34
N ALA A 98 3.36 4.27 5.86
CA ALA A 98 4.02 4.17 7.16
C ALA A 98 3.01 4.06 8.31
N SER A 99 1.89 4.77 8.24
CA SER A 99 0.83 4.72 9.24
C SER A 99 0.05 3.40 9.22
N LEU A 100 -0.04 2.76 8.05
CA LEU A 100 -0.74 1.49 7.87
C LEU A 100 0.16 0.26 8.07
N ALA A 101 1.48 0.41 7.98
CA ALA A 101 2.45 -0.67 8.12
C ALA A 101 2.27 -1.54 9.39
N PRO A 102 1.91 -0.98 10.58
CA PRO A 102 1.67 -1.82 11.76
C PRO A 102 0.56 -2.86 11.59
N LEU A 103 -0.41 -2.63 10.69
CA LEU A 103 -1.50 -3.57 10.42
C LEU A 103 -1.02 -4.85 9.72
N LEU A 104 0.13 -4.81 9.04
CA LEU A 104 0.70 -5.95 8.32
C LEU A 104 1.17 -7.07 9.26
N GLN A 105 1.18 -6.84 10.57
CA GLN A 105 1.47 -7.85 11.60
C GLN A 105 0.29 -8.81 11.83
N PHE A 106 -0.90 -8.47 11.35
CA PHE A 106 -2.13 -9.25 11.55
C PHE A 106 -2.62 -9.84 10.23
N HIS A 107 -3.17 -11.06 10.30
CA HIS A 107 -3.85 -11.68 9.17
C HIS A 107 -5.32 -11.26 9.15
N LEU A 108 -5.60 -10.10 8.58
CA LEU A 108 -6.96 -9.57 8.46
C LEU A 108 -7.70 -10.26 7.30
N ASN A 109 -8.96 -10.63 7.54
CA ASN A 109 -9.81 -11.30 6.56
C ASN A 109 -11.27 -10.86 6.71
N ASN A 110 -11.79 -10.12 5.73
CA ASN A 110 -13.19 -9.68 5.67
C ASN A 110 -14.09 -10.78 5.12
N CYS A 111 -14.08 -11.96 5.75
CA CYS A 111 -14.87 -13.09 5.29
C CYS A 111 -16.37 -12.80 5.40
N GLY A 112 -17.14 -13.09 4.35
CA GLY A 112 -18.60 -12.97 4.34
C GLY A 112 -19.11 -11.55 4.14
N ASP A 113 -20.40 -11.36 4.40
CA ASP A 113 -21.12 -10.11 4.12
C ASP A 113 -20.61 -8.92 4.99
N PRO A 114 -20.28 -7.75 4.41
CA PRO A 114 -19.76 -6.60 5.16
C PRO A 114 -20.69 -6.03 6.24
N PHE A 115 -22.01 -6.20 6.10
CA PHE A 115 -23.02 -5.68 7.01
C PHE A 115 -23.45 -6.67 8.09
N LEU A 116 -23.01 -7.92 8.00
CA LEU A 116 -23.29 -8.95 9.00
C LEU A 116 -22.15 -9.07 10.02
N GLN A 117 -22.54 -9.42 11.24
CA GLN A 117 -21.59 -9.71 12.32
C GLN A 117 -20.70 -10.90 11.93
N ASN A 118 -19.40 -10.75 12.16
CA ASN A 118 -18.42 -11.79 11.89
C ASN A 118 -18.26 -12.76 13.06
N THR A 119 -17.84 -13.98 12.72
CA THR A 119 -17.54 -15.04 13.70
C THR A 119 -16.11 -14.97 14.24
N VAL A 120 -15.24 -14.17 13.61
CA VAL A 120 -13.82 -14.02 13.95
C VAL A 120 -13.44 -12.55 13.89
N ASP A 121 -12.72 -12.05 14.90
CA ASP A 121 -12.46 -10.62 15.10
C ASP A 121 -11.32 -10.06 14.22
N PHE A 122 -10.56 -10.90 13.51
CA PHE A 122 -9.46 -10.47 12.66
C PHE A 122 -9.96 -10.01 11.28
N HIS A 123 -10.66 -8.87 11.26
CA HIS A 123 -11.20 -8.25 10.05
C HIS A 123 -11.12 -6.72 10.09
N SER A 124 -11.35 -6.09 8.94
CA SER A 124 -11.43 -4.65 8.72
C SER A 124 -12.79 -4.21 8.16
N LYS A 125 -13.88 -4.96 8.41
CA LYS A 125 -15.23 -4.67 7.88
C LYS A 125 -15.74 -3.26 8.19
N ASP A 126 -15.37 -2.68 9.33
CA ASP A 126 -15.73 -1.28 9.65
C ASP A 126 -15.17 -0.30 8.61
N PHE A 127 -13.94 -0.52 8.13
CA PHE A 127 -13.33 0.28 7.07
C PHE A 127 -13.98 0.02 5.71
N GLU A 128 -14.31 -1.24 5.42
CA GLU A 128 -15.03 -1.61 4.19
C GLU A 128 -16.39 -0.92 4.10
N VAL A 129 -17.21 -1.00 5.16
CA VAL A 129 -18.50 -0.32 5.22
C VAL A 129 -18.35 1.20 5.14
N ALA A 130 -17.30 1.79 5.75
CA ALA A 130 -17.03 3.21 5.61
C ALA A 130 -16.72 3.63 4.16
N VAL A 131 -15.94 2.83 3.42
CA VAL A 131 -15.67 3.06 1.99
C VAL A 131 -16.93 2.92 1.15
N LEU A 132 -17.75 1.90 1.42
CA LEU A 132 -19.01 1.70 0.73
C LEU A 132 -19.98 2.86 0.95
N ASN A 133 -20.11 3.35 2.19
CA ASN A 133 -20.92 4.52 2.52
C ASN A 133 -20.47 5.76 1.73
N TRP A 134 -19.15 5.95 1.59
CA TRP A 134 -18.60 7.07 0.83
C TRP A 134 -18.96 6.99 -0.67
N PHE A 135 -18.87 5.80 -1.29
CA PHE A 135 -19.28 5.61 -2.69
C PHE A 135 -20.79 5.73 -2.89
N ALA A 136 -21.59 5.19 -1.96
CA ALA A 136 -23.04 5.37 -1.98
C ALA A 136 -23.42 6.86 -1.95
N GLN A 137 -22.78 7.64 -1.08
CA GLN A 137 -22.95 9.10 -1.05
C GLN A 137 -22.49 9.76 -2.35
N LEU A 138 -21.35 9.35 -2.91
CA LEU A 138 -20.82 9.89 -4.16
C LEU A 138 -21.77 9.65 -5.35
N TRP A 139 -22.49 8.53 -5.34
CA TRP A 139 -23.45 8.16 -6.39
C TRP A 139 -24.89 8.50 -6.05
N GLU A 140 -25.11 9.28 -4.99
CA GLU A 140 -26.45 9.73 -4.56
C GLU A 140 -27.42 8.58 -4.28
N ILE A 141 -26.89 7.42 -3.83
CA ILE A 141 -27.71 6.30 -3.37
C ILE A 141 -28.14 6.58 -1.94
N GLU A 142 -29.43 6.45 -1.66
CA GLU A 142 -29.96 6.66 -0.31
C GLU A 142 -29.30 5.72 0.71
N LYS A 143 -29.12 6.24 1.92
CA LYS A 143 -28.65 5.43 3.04
C LYS A 143 -29.59 4.23 3.23
N ASP A 144 -29.02 3.05 3.42
CA ASP A 144 -29.73 1.78 3.56
C ASP A 144 -30.45 1.29 2.28
N GLN A 145 -30.26 1.92 1.12
CA GLN A 145 -30.76 1.49 -0.19
C GLN A 145 -29.67 0.91 -1.09
N TYR A 146 -28.56 0.47 -0.51
CA TYR A 146 -27.47 -0.15 -1.24
C TYR A 146 -26.98 -1.42 -0.53
N TRP A 147 -26.46 -2.33 -1.33
CA TRP A 147 -25.65 -3.44 -0.87
C TRP A 147 -24.42 -3.54 -1.77
N GLY A 148 -23.30 -3.95 -1.19
CA GLY A 148 -22.04 -4.12 -1.92
C GLY A 148 -20.92 -4.54 -0.99
N TYR A 149 -19.77 -4.82 -1.59
CA TYR A 149 -18.53 -5.18 -0.91
C TYR A 149 -17.33 -4.66 -1.71
N VAL A 150 -16.17 -4.58 -1.07
CA VAL A 150 -14.93 -4.17 -1.74
C VAL A 150 -14.34 -5.36 -2.48
N THR A 151 -14.15 -5.22 -3.80
CA THR A 151 -13.61 -6.28 -4.65
C THR A 151 -12.08 -6.21 -4.76
N ASN A 152 -11.45 -7.30 -5.21
CA ASN A 152 -10.01 -7.35 -5.49
C ASN A 152 -9.62 -6.51 -6.73
N GLY A 153 -10.61 -6.10 -7.53
CA GLY A 153 -10.43 -5.22 -8.68
C GLY A 153 -11.67 -5.16 -9.58
N GLY A 154 -11.59 -4.34 -10.62
CA GLY A 154 -12.71 -4.13 -11.55
C GLY A 154 -13.17 -5.40 -12.28
N THR A 155 -12.28 -6.35 -12.53
CA THR A 155 -12.65 -7.64 -13.14
C THR A 155 -13.64 -8.42 -12.28
N GLU A 156 -13.36 -8.56 -10.99
CA GLU A 156 -14.28 -9.23 -10.06
C GLU A 156 -15.59 -8.46 -9.93
N GLY A 157 -15.54 -7.14 -9.83
CA GLY A 157 -16.74 -6.29 -9.78
C GLY A 157 -17.64 -6.47 -11.02
N ASN A 158 -17.05 -6.51 -12.22
CA ASN A 158 -17.79 -6.73 -13.46
C ASN A 158 -18.38 -8.15 -13.53
N LEU A 159 -17.63 -9.17 -13.12
CA LEU A 159 -18.12 -10.55 -13.07
C LEU A 159 -19.29 -10.68 -12.09
N HIS A 160 -19.19 -10.04 -10.93
CA HIS A 160 -20.26 -10.03 -9.95
C HIS A 160 -21.50 -9.27 -10.46
N GLY A 161 -21.32 -8.12 -11.11
CA GLY A 161 -22.41 -7.38 -11.76
C GLY A 161 -23.16 -8.24 -12.77
N ILE A 162 -22.44 -8.92 -13.67
CA ILE A 162 -23.05 -9.85 -14.64
C ILE A 162 -23.82 -10.99 -13.94
N LEU A 163 -23.31 -11.49 -12.81
CA LEU A 163 -23.97 -12.54 -12.05
C LEU A 163 -25.31 -12.09 -11.46
N ILE A 164 -25.41 -10.83 -11.00
CA ILE A 164 -26.61 -10.32 -10.31
C ILE A 164 -27.63 -9.65 -11.24
N GLY A 165 -27.23 -9.20 -12.44
CA GLY A 165 -28.11 -8.69 -13.49
C GLY A 165 -28.08 -7.18 -13.66
#